data_AF-F5LCS6-F1
#
_entry.id   AF-F5LCS6-F1
#
_cell.length_a   1.000
_cell.length_b   1.000
_cell.length_c   1.000
_cell.angle_alpha   90.00
_cell.angle_beta   90.00
_cell.angle_gamma   90.00
#
_symmetry.space_group_name_H-M   'P 1'
#
loop_
_entity.id
_entity.type
_entity.pdbx_description
1 polymer ?
#
loop_
_entity_poly.entity_id
_entity_poly.type
_entity_poly.pdbx_seq_one_letter_code
_entity_poly.pdbx_strand_id
1 'polypeptide(L)' 'MSKEGFSTVIEYPRKMEVGSVVTFQNKFIVISKITKIEPITETKFLVSGFGKVTQ' A
#
# COMPACT_ATOMS: atom_id res chain seq x y z
N MET A 1 -16.77 3.27 8.73
CA MET A 1 -15.40 2.79 8.42
C MET A 1 -14.70 3.88 7.63
N SER A 2 -13.64 4.48 8.18
CA SER A 2 -12.90 5.56 7.52
C SER A 2 -11.91 4.96 6.51
N LYS A 3 -11.87 5.52 5.30
CA LYS A 3 -10.84 5.19 4.31
C LYS A 3 -9.60 6.00 4.66
N GLU A 4 -8.46 5.35 4.88
CA GLU A 4 -7.18 6.02 5.07
C GLU A 4 -6.33 5.89 3.80
N GLY A 5 -5.68 6.99 3.42
CA GLY A 5 -4.66 6.98 2.37
C GLY A 5 -3.37 6.37 2.91
N PHE A 6 -2.67 5.60 2.07
CA PHE A 6 -1.35 5.07 2.40
C PHE A 6 -0.39 5.30 1.23
N SER A 7 0.90 5.33 1.56
CA SER A 7 2.00 5.22 0.61
C SER A 7 3.04 4.28 1.20
N THR A 8 3.44 3.25 0.47
CA THR A 8 4.43 2.27 0.92
C THR A 8 5.40 1.91 -0.19
N VAL A 9 6.61 1.52 0.18
CA VAL A 9 7.63 1.07 -0.77
C VAL A 9 7.59 -0.44 -0.83
N ILE A 10 7.44 -0.99 -2.03
CA ILE A 10 7.56 -2.42 -2.30
C ILE A 10 8.83 -2.69 -3.09
N GLU A 11 9.41 -3.87 -2.90
CA GLU A 11 10.61 -4.31 -3.60
C GLU A 11 10.27 -5.53 -4.48
N TYR A 12 10.61 -5.47 -5.77
CA TYR A 12 10.43 -6.55 -6.72
C TYR A 12 11.19 -7.82 -6.28
N PRO A 13 10.59 -9.03 -6.37
CA PRO A 13 9.34 -9.38 -7.07
C PRO A 13 8.07 -9.33 -6.21
N ARG A 14 8.08 -8.63 -5.07
CA ARG A 14 6.92 -8.57 -4.18
C ARG A 14 5.74 -7.92 -4.89
N LYS A 15 4.62 -8.65 -4.97
CA LYS A 15 3.36 -8.14 -5.50
C LYS A 15 2.52 -7.52 -4.39
N MET A 16 1.79 -6.48 -4.74
CA MET A 16 0.86 -5.77 -3.87
C MET A 16 -0.45 -5.57 -4.62
N GLU A 17 -1.54 -6.10 -4.07
CA GLU A 17 -2.85 -6.15 -4.74
C GLU A 17 -3.96 -5.71 -3.78
N VAL A 18 -5.12 -5.36 -4.32
CA VAL A 18 -6.31 -5.05 -3.50
C VAL A 18 -6.64 -6.25 -2.60
N GLY A 19 -6.87 -5.98 -1.31
CA GLY A 19 -7.05 -6.99 -0.27
C GLY A 19 -5.78 -7.33 0.51
N SER A 20 -4.58 -6.96 0.02
CA SER A 20 -3.36 -7.14 0.81
C SER A 20 -3.36 -6.24 2.04
N VAL A 21 -2.66 -6.66 3.09
CA VAL A 21 -2.49 -5.89 4.33
C VAL A 21 -1.12 -5.23 4.33
N VAL A 22 -1.09 -3.95 4.63
CA VAL A 22 0.16 -3.21 4.84
C VAL A 22 0.16 -2.49 6.18
N THR A 23 1.34 -2.38 6.77
CA THR A 23 1.54 -1.58 7.98
C THR A 23 1.88 -0.15 7.58
N PHE A 24 1.08 0.81 8.01
CA PHE A 24 1.30 2.24 7.78
C PHE A 24 1.00 3.00 9.06
N GLN A 25 1.95 3.81 9.54
CA GLN A 25 1.81 4.56 10.81
C GLN A 25 1.35 3.68 12.00
N ASN A 26 1.94 2.51 12.16
CA ASN A 26 1.59 1.51 13.20
C ASN A 26 0.15 0.98 13.13
N LYS A 27 -0.54 1.17 12.00
CA LYS A 27 -1.86 0.58 11.72
C LYS A 27 -1.76 -0.46 10.64
N PHE A 28 -2.59 -1.49 10.73
CA PHE A 28 -2.82 -2.41 9.63
C PHE A 28 -3.89 -1.84 8.69
N ILE A 29 -3.53 -1.69 7.42
CA ILE A 29 -4.40 -1.17 6.38
C ILE A 29 -4.64 -2.27 5.35
N VAL A 30 -5.89 -2.68 5.21
CA VAL A 30 -6.34 -3.56 4.12
C VAL A 30 -6.55 -2.69 2.88
N ILE A 31 -5.75 -2.92 1.84
CA ILE A 31 -5.80 -2.16 0.60
C ILE A 31 -7.17 -2.34 -0.05
N SER A 32 -7.84 -1.23 -0.35
CA SER A 32 -9.12 -1.22 -1.06
C SER A 32 -8.99 -0.71 -2.49
N LYS A 33 -7.98 0.13 -2.77
CA LYS A 33 -7.71 0.70 -4.09
C LYS A 33 -6.26 1.14 -4.16
N ILE A 34 -5.57 0.78 -5.24
CA ILE A 34 -4.27 1.35 -5.61
C ILE A 34 -4.54 2.52 -6.55
N THR A 35 -3.94 3.69 -6.29
CA THR A 35 -4.14 4.89 -7.11
C THR A 35 -2.89 5.25 -7.90
N LYS A 36 -1.70 4.92 -7.39
CA LYS A 36 -0.44 5.29 -8.02
C LYS A 36 0.63 4.23 -7.74
N ILE A 37 1.45 3.96 -8.76
CA ILE A 37 2.66 3.14 -8.64
C ILE A 37 3.77 3.92 -9.34
N GLU A 38 4.82 4.27 -8.61
CA GLU A 38 5.96 5.04 -9.13
C GLU A 38 7.25 4.25 -8.90
N PRO A 39 8.09 4.06 -9.92
CA PRO A 39 9.42 3.48 -9.72
C PRO A 39 10.30 4.47 -8.93
N ILE A 40 10.99 3.97 -7.91
CA ILE A 40 12.05 4.68 -7.17
C ILE A 40 13.42 4.21 -7.68
N THR A 41 13.59 2.90 -7.84
CA THR A 41 14.77 2.25 -8.42
C THR A 41 14.32 1.11 -9.34
N GLU A 42 15.27 0.40 -9.96
CA GLU A 42 14.96 -0.79 -10.78
C GLU A 42 14.19 -1.88 -10.00
N THR A 43 14.39 -1.95 -8.69
CA THR A 43 13.75 -2.95 -7.82
C THR A 43 12.73 -2.37 -6.86
N LYS A 44 12.62 -1.05 -6.69
CA LYS A 44 11.74 -0.45 -5.67
C LYS A 44 10.67 0.44 -6.30
N PHE A 45 9.44 0.30 -5.81
CA PHE A 45 8.28 1.04 -6.27
C PHE A 45 7.55 1.66 -5.09
N LEU A 46 7.22 2.96 -5.18
CA LEU A 46 6.28 3.62 -4.29
C LEU A 46 4.86 3.30 -4.74
N VAL A 47 4.08 2.64 -3.89
CA VAL A 47 2.68 2.33 -4.15
C VAL A 47 1.82 3.14 -3.20
N SER A 48 0.92 3.95 -3.78
CA SER A 48 -0.02 4.78 -3.04
C SER A 48 -1.45 4.36 -3.33
N GLY A 49 -2.31 4.50 -2.33
CA GLY A 49 -3.68 4.05 -2.44
C GLY A 49 -4.54 4.41 -1.24
N PHE A 50 -5.71 3.77 -1.18
CA PHE A 50 -6.64 3.85 -0.07
C PHE A 50 -6.90 2.47 0.49
N GLY A 51 -7.01 2.38 1.81
CA GLY A 51 -7.41 1.15 2.48
C GLY A 51 -8.29 1.39 3.69
N LYS A 52 -8.72 0.28 4.26
CA LYS A 52 -9.49 0.25 5.50
C LYS A 52 -8.53 -0.09 6.63
N VAL A 53 -8.53 0.73 7.67
CA VAL A 53 -7.80 0.39 8.91
C VAL A 53 -8.49 -0.78 9.58
N THR A 54 -7.74 -1.81 9.90
CA THR A 54 -8.14 -2.91 10.77
C THR A 54 -7.41 -2.75 12.10
N GLN A 55 -8.17 -2.54 13.19
CA GLN A 55 -7.65 -2.57 14.56
C GLN A 55 -7.40 -4.00 15.01
#